data_AF-A0A518LIW9-F1
#
_entry.id   AF-A0A518LIW9-F1
#
_cell.length_a   1.000
_cell.length_b   1.000
_cell.length_c   1.000
_cell.angle_alpha   90.00
_cell.angle_beta   90.00
_cell.angle_gamma   90.00
#
_symmetry.space_group_name_H-M   'P 1'
#
loop_
_entity.id
_entity.type
_entity.pdbx_description
1 polymer ?
#
loop_
_entity_poly.entity_id
_entity_poly.type
_entity_poly.pdbx_seq_one_letter_code
_entity_poly.pdbx_strand_id
1 'polypeptide(L)' 'MAGTFNNWDSNANPMEPSGDGTWSLRLDLPPGRHEYRYVIDGEWSCAPGDDDAACNNVPNAFGTMNLIIDVSEARA' A
#
# COMPACT_ATOMS: atom_id res chain seq x y z
N MET A 1 -4.86 2.44 4.09
CA MET A 1 -3.73 2.51 3.12
C MET A 1 -4.17 3.33 1.92
N ALA A 2 -3.25 3.79 1.07
CA ALA A 2 -3.60 4.54 -0.13
C ALA A 2 -2.74 4.15 -1.32
N GLY A 3 -3.31 4.22 -2.52
CA GLY A 3 -2.61 3.88 -3.75
C GLY A 3 -3.37 4.27 -5.00
N THR A 4 -2.79 3.91 -6.14
CA THR A 4 -3.37 4.16 -7.47
C THR A 4 -4.80 3.64 -7.63
N PHE A 5 -5.14 2.53 -6.97
CA PHE A 5 -6.48 1.90 -7.01
C PHE A 5 -7.56 2.67 -6.24
N ASN A 6 -7.21 3.62 -5.38
CA ASN A 6 -8.16 4.43 -4.61
C ASN A 6 -7.88 5.93 -4.69
N ASN A 7 -7.23 6.38 -5.77
CA ASN A 7 -6.83 7.77 -5.98
C ASN A 7 -6.02 8.37 -4.83
N TRP A 8 -5.23 7.56 -4.13
CA TRP A 8 -4.44 7.97 -2.97
C TRP A 8 -5.27 8.54 -1.80
N ASP A 9 -6.55 8.18 -1.71
CA ASP A 9 -7.38 8.50 -0.55
C ASP A 9 -7.06 7.55 0.62
N SER A 10 -6.44 8.10 1.67
CA SER A 10 -6.05 7.34 2.87
C SER A 10 -7.25 6.82 3.67
N ASN A 11 -8.45 7.40 3.47
CA ASN A 11 -9.67 7.03 4.17
C ASN A 11 -10.53 6.03 3.40
N ALA A 12 -10.28 5.84 2.10
CA ALA A 12 -11.10 4.98 1.25
C ALA A 12 -11.01 3.49 1.60
N ASN A 13 -9.84 3.04 2.08
CA ASN A 13 -9.59 1.63 2.43
C ASN A 13 -8.82 1.53 3.75
N PRO A 14 -9.50 1.69 4.91
CA PRO A 14 -8.88 1.46 6.21
C PRO A 14 -8.53 -0.04 6.35
N MET A 15 -7.39 -0.32 6.98
CA MET A 15 -7.04 -1.69 7.33
C MET A 15 -7.72 -2.07 8.65
N GLU A 16 -8.03 -3.34 8.82
CA GLU A 16 -8.66 -3.87 10.02
C GLU A 16 -7.65 -4.65 10.88
N PRO A 17 -7.71 -4.52 12.22
CA PRO A 17 -6.84 -5.27 13.10
C PRO A 17 -7.25 -6.75 13.12
N SER A 18 -6.28 -7.65 12.97
CA SER A 18 -6.52 -9.10 12.99
C SER A 18 -6.53 -9.71 14.39
N GLY A 19 -6.15 -8.94 15.43
CA GLY A 19 -6.13 -9.37 16.84
C GLY A 19 -4.81 -10.00 17.33
N ASP A 20 -3.85 -10.22 16.43
CA ASP A 20 -2.53 -10.80 16.70
C ASP A 20 -1.38 -9.78 16.54
N GLY A 21 -1.72 -8.49 16.49
CA GLY A 21 -0.78 -7.41 16.20
C GLY A 21 -0.58 -7.14 14.70
N THR A 22 -1.24 -7.91 13.82
CA THR A 22 -1.26 -7.63 12.38
C THR A 22 -2.49 -6.84 11.97
N TRP A 23 -2.38 -6.18 10.83
CA TRP A 23 -3.46 -5.45 10.17
C TRP A 23 -3.66 -6.03 8.77
N SER A 24 -4.90 -6.14 8.34
CA SER A 24 -5.22 -6.71 7.03
C SER A 24 -6.26 -5.89 6.27
N LEU A 25 -6.23 -6.02 4.95
CA LEU A 25 -7.20 -5.45 4.03
C LEU A 25 -7.25 -6.34 2.80
N ARG A 26 -8.46 -6.63 2.32
CA ARG A 26 -8.68 -7.37 1.07
C ARG A 26 -9.25 -6.43 0.03
N LEU A 27 -8.62 -6.40 -1.14
CA LEU A 27 -9.04 -5.58 -2.29
C LEU A 27 -9.04 -6.46 -3.53
N ASP A 28 -10.09 -6.35 -4.33
CA ASP A 28 -10.11 -6.88 -5.70
C ASP A 28 -9.43 -5.86 -6.61
N LEU A 29 -8.25 -6.20 -7.10
CA LEU A 29 -7.47 -5.34 -8.00
C LEU A 29 -7.48 -5.92 -9.41
N PRO A 30 -7.69 -5.08 -10.45
CA PRO A 30 -7.51 -5.54 -11.82
C PRO A 30 -6.04 -5.91 -12.07
N PRO A 31 -5.76 -6.83 -13.01
CA PRO A 31 -4.40 -7.12 -13.42
C PRO A 31 -3.65 -5.85 -13.86
N GLY A 32 -2.40 -5.75 -13.45
CA GLY A 32 -1.56 -4.59 -13.70
C GLY A 32 -0.70 -4.21 -12.51
N ARG A 33 0.11 -3.17 -12.73
CA ARG A 33 0.98 -2.59 -11.72
C ARG A 33 0.22 -1.53 -10.93
N HIS A 34 0.21 -1.68 -9.61
CA HIS A 34 -0.40 -0.72 -8.69
C HIS A 34 0.64 -0.19 -7.73
N GLU A 35 0.70 1.13 -7.60
CA GLU A 35 1.53 1.79 -6.58
C GLU A 35 0.72 2.09 -5.32
N TYR A 36 1.34 1.95 -4.15
CA TYR A 36 0.68 2.18 -2.87
C TYR A 36 1.67 2.57 -1.74
N ARG A 37 1.12 3.06 -0.63
CA ARG A 37 1.79 3.24 0.67
C ARG A 37 0.83 2.93 1.82
N TYR A 38 1.39 2.58 2.98
CA TYR A 38 0.64 2.52 4.23
C TYR A 38 0.46 3.93 4.80
N VAL A 39 -0.63 4.10 5.55
CA VAL A 39 -0.90 5.29 6.33
C VAL A 39 -1.18 4.80 7.74
N ILE A 40 -0.24 5.03 8.64
CA ILE A 40 -0.26 4.55 10.03
C ILE A 40 -0.38 5.80 10.90
N ASP A 41 -1.48 5.91 11.65
CA ASP A 41 -1.76 7.07 12.51
C ASP A 41 -1.64 8.44 11.79
N GLY A 42 -1.99 8.47 10.50
CA GLY A 42 -1.91 9.67 9.65
C GLY A 42 -0.57 9.89 8.95
N GLU A 43 0.45 9.11 9.29
CA GLU A 43 1.79 9.20 8.71
C GLU A 43 1.97 8.21 7.56
N TRP A 44 2.57 8.68 6.47
CA TRP A 44 2.90 7.84 5.31
C TRP A 44 4.09 6.94 5.63
N SER A 45 3.93 5.64 5.39
CA SER A 45 4.94 4.65 5.70
C SER A 45 4.95 3.52 4.67
N CYS A 46 6.10 2.88 4.49
CA CYS A 46 6.22 1.69 3.64
C CYS A 46 6.08 0.36 4.37
N ALA A 47 6.23 0.34 5.70
CA ALA A 47 5.99 -0.85 6.50
C ALA A 47 5.86 -0.44 7.97
N PRO A 48 5.16 -1.25 8.79
CA PRO A 48 5.11 -1.00 10.23
C PRO A 48 6.52 -0.94 10.84
N GLY A 49 6.91 0.22 11.37
CA GLY A 49 8.17 0.39 12.10
C GLY A 49 9.42 0.63 11.25
N ASP A 50 9.31 0.79 9.92
CA ASP A 50 10.46 1.03 9.03
C ASP A 50 10.70 2.52 8.73
N ASP A 51 11.97 2.83 8.51
CA ASP A 51 12.57 4.09 8.08
C ASP A 51 12.77 4.15 6.56
N ASP A 52 11.70 3.93 5.76
CA ASP A 52 11.58 4.14 4.30
C ASP A 52 12.65 3.47 3.38
N ALA A 53 13.68 2.81 3.90
CA ALA A 53 14.80 2.25 3.13
C ALA A 53 14.49 0.86 2.55
N ALA A 54 13.51 0.14 3.11
CA ALA A 54 13.16 -1.23 2.73
C ALA A 54 12.05 -1.35 1.67
N CYS A 55 11.54 -0.21 1.19
CA CYS A 55 10.42 -0.16 0.26
C CYS A 55 10.81 -0.73 -1.14
N ASN A 56 9.96 -1.56 -1.76
CA ASN A 56 10.14 -2.06 -3.13
C ASN A 56 9.79 -0.94 -4.13
N ASN A 57 10.80 -0.15 -4.50
CA ASN A 57 10.62 1.28 -4.75
C ASN A 57 10.37 1.77 -6.17
N VAL A 58 9.56 2.83 -6.27
CA VAL A 58 9.41 3.72 -7.42
C VAL A 58 9.45 5.17 -6.93
N PRO A 59 10.25 6.06 -7.55
CA PRO A 59 10.23 7.48 -7.22
C PRO A 59 8.85 8.10 -7.45
N ASN A 60 8.33 8.84 -6.48
CA ASN A 60 7.10 9.62 -6.63
C ASN A 60 7.40 11.13 -6.76
N ALA A 61 6.36 11.91 -7.07
CA ALA A 61 6.48 13.35 -7.30
C ALA A 61 6.86 14.16 -6.04
N PHE A 62 6.87 13.54 -4.85
CA PHE A 62 7.16 14.19 -3.57
C PHE A 62 8.59 13.94 -3.09
N GLY A 63 9.45 13.36 -3.94
CA GLY A 63 10.84 13.04 -3.57
C GLY A 63 10.95 11.89 -2.57
N THR A 64 9.87 11.12 -2.39
CA THR A 64 9.84 9.88 -1.61
C THR A 64 9.58 8.71 -2.55
N MET A 65 9.34 7.51 -2.00
CA MET A 65 9.13 6.30 -2.79
C MET A 65 7.77 5.67 -2.51
N ASN A 66 7.23 5.00 -3.51
CA ASN A 66 6.04 4.16 -3.41
C ASN A 66 6.41 2.68 -3.45
N LEU A 67 5.57 1.84 -2.83
CA LEU A 67 5.61 0.39 -3.01
C LEU A 67 4.90 0.02 -4.32
N ILE A 68 5.31 -1.10 -4.92
CA ILE A 68 4.64 -1.71 -6.07
C ILE A 68 4.03 -3.04 -5.66
N ILE A 69 2.81 -3.30 -6.15
CA ILE A 69 2.26 -4.64 -6.31
C ILE A 69 1.90 -4.88 -7.77
N ASP A 70 2.46 -5.95 -8.35
CA ASP A 70 2.11 -6.43 -9.68
C ASP A 70 1.07 -7.54 -9.55
N VAL A 71 -0.16 -7.23 -9.98
CA VAL A 71 -1.27 -8.20 -10.00
C VAL A 71 -1.28 -8.87 -11.36
N SER A 72 -1.01 -10.17 -11.38
CA SER A 72 -1.18 -11.00 -12.58
C SER A 72 -2.59 -11.54 -12.66
N GLU A 73 -3.05 -11.87 -13.88
CA GLU A 73 -4.30 -12.62 -14.01
C GLU A 73 -4.22 -13.91 -13.22
N ALA A 74 -5.31 -14.26 -12.52
CA ALA A 74 -5.42 -15.57 -11.92
C ALA A 74 -5.31 -16.61 -13.04
N ARG A 75 -4.33 -17.52 -12.94
CA ARG A 75 -4.24 -18.65 -13.87
C ARG A 75 -5.51 -19.48 -13.72
N ALA A 76 -6.24 -19.64 -14.83
CA ALA A 76 -7.39 -20.53 -14.95
C ALA A 76 -7.00 -22.01 -14.78
#